data_AF-A0A9E6JT32-F1
#
_entry.id   AF-A0A9E6JT32-F1
#
_cell.length_a   1.000
_cell.length_b   1.000
_cell.length_c   1.000
_cell.angle_alpha   90.00
_cell.angle_beta   90.00
_cell.angle_gamma   90.00
#
_symmetry.space_group_name_H-M   'P 1'
#
loop_
_entity.id
_entity.type
_entity.pdbx_description
1 polymer ?
#
loop_
_entity_poly.entity_id
_entity_poly.type
_entity_poly.pdbx_seq_one_letter_code
_entity_poly.pdbx_strand_id
1 'polypeptide(L)'
;EKIGVVVHPQSIIHSMVEYIDGCVIAQLGVPDMRAPIAYALAWPERCETGIGKLDLTKVATLTFEEPDMVRFPALRLAFDALKAGQTYPAVLNAANEIAVAAFLDRKIGFTDIAGTVDKTMQAHEAWTPVELEEYIQADRWGREKAREIIG
;
A
#
# COMPACT_ATOMS: atom_id res chain seq x y z
N GLU A 1 -0.52 2.17 -15.19
CA GLU A 1 -0.17 1.16 -16.22
C GLU A 1 1.22 0.54 -16.03
N LYS A 2 2.26 1.28 -15.62
CA LYS A 2 3.62 0.74 -15.41
C LYS A 2 3.89 0.18 -14.00
N ILE A 3 2.84 -0.20 -13.26
CA ILE A 3 2.96 -0.74 -11.90
C ILE A 3 2.21 -2.07 -11.88
N GLY A 4 2.93 -3.16 -11.64
CA GLY A 4 2.38 -4.50 -11.43
C GLY A 4 2.43 -4.89 -9.97
N VAL A 5 1.53 -5.77 -9.55
CA VAL A 5 1.51 -6.37 -8.21
C VAL A 5 1.51 -7.87 -8.37
N VAL A 6 2.44 -8.53 -7.67
CA VAL A 6 2.56 -9.98 -7.62
C VAL A 6 2.57 -10.38 -6.16
N VAL A 7 1.79 -11.39 -5.80
CA VAL A 7 1.79 -11.92 -4.45
C VAL A 7 2.99 -12.85 -4.31
N HIS A 8 3.85 -12.53 -3.34
CA HIS A 8 5.07 -13.28 -3.03
C HIS A 8 5.08 -13.65 -1.54
N PRO A 9 4.56 -14.85 -1.17
CA PRO A 9 4.35 -15.21 0.23
C PRO A 9 5.61 -15.22 1.10
N GLN A 10 6.79 -15.48 0.51
CA GLN A 10 8.04 -15.58 1.27
C GLN A 10 8.63 -14.21 1.63
N SER A 11 8.19 -13.13 0.96
CA SER A 11 8.68 -11.75 1.19
C SER A 11 10.22 -11.62 1.19
N ILE A 12 10.90 -12.43 0.38
CA ILE A 12 12.36 -12.38 0.20
C ILE A 12 12.72 -11.43 -0.94
N ILE A 13 11.97 -11.48 -2.05
CA ILE A 13 12.02 -10.44 -3.08
C ILE A 13 11.12 -9.30 -2.60
N HIS A 14 11.70 -8.12 -2.38
CA HIS A 14 10.96 -6.98 -1.88
C HIS A 14 10.30 -6.16 -3.00
N SER A 15 10.87 -6.19 -4.22
CA SER A 15 10.31 -5.61 -5.45
C SER A 15 11.23 -5.89 -6.64
N MET A 16 10.74 -5.60 -7.85
CA MET A 16 11.43 -5.82 -9.11
C MET A 16 11.15 -4.70 -10.12
N VAL A 17 12.04 -4.53 -11.10
CA VAL A 17 11.87 -3.60 -12.22
C VAL A 17 12.15 -4.34 -13.52
N GLU A 18 11.19 -4.30 -14.45
CA GLU A 18 11.33 -4.81 -15.82
C GLU A 18 11.84 -3.70 -16.75
N TYR A 19 12.82 -4.04 -17.58
CA TYR A 19 13.43 -3.16 -18.57
C TYR A 19 12.94 -3.49 -19.98
N ILE A 20 13.12 -2.55 -20.91
CA ILE A 20 12.62 -2.66 -22.30
C ILE A 20 13.19 -3.84 -23.11
N ASP A 21 14.30 -4.42 -22.64
CA ASP A 21 14.93 -5.62 -23.21
C ASP A 21 14.39 -6.93 -22.61
N GLY A 22 13.41 -6.85 -21.69
CA GLY A 22 12.81 -7.97 -20.98
C GLY A 22 13.59 -8.41 -19.74
N CYS A 23 14.72 -7.77 -19.40
CA CYS A 23 15.45 -8.09 -18.19
C CYS A 23 14.70 -7.59 -16.95
N VAL A 24 14.74 -8.39 -15.88
CA VAL A 24 14.16 -8.04 -14.58
C VAL A 24 15.25 -7.95 -13.52
N ILE A 25 15.34 -6.81 -12.85
CA ILE A 25 16.22 -6.61 -11.70
C ILE A 25 15.40 -6.65 -10.43
N ALA A 26 15.78 -7.52 -9.49
CA ALA A 26 15.10 -7.73 -8.22
C ALA A 26 16.00 -7.36 -7.03
N GLN A 27 15.41 -6.78 -5.97
CA GLN A 27 16.10 -6.63 -4.69
C GLN A 27 15.62 -7.72 -3.73
N LEU A 28 16.58 -8.50 -3.22
CA LEU A 28 16.35 -9.58 -2.27
C LEU A 28 16.94 -9.24 -0.90
N GLY A 29 16.24 -9.64 0.16
CA GLY A 29 16.71 -9.51 1.53
C GLY A 29 15.94 -10.39 2.50
N VAL A 30 16.44 -10.48 3.73
CA VAL A 30 15.60 -10.91 4.84
C VAL A 30 14.62 -9.77 5.19
N PRO A 31 13.40 -10.06 5.66
CA PRO A 31 12.39 -9.04 5.96
C PRO A 31 12.77 -8.26 7.23
N ASP A 32 13.71 -7.33 7.08
CA ASP A 32 14.26 -6.53 8.16
C ASP A 32 14.41 -5.05 7.73
N MET A 33 13.65 -4.18 8.39
CA MET A 33 13.61 -2.74 8.09
C MET A 33 14.95 -2.02 8.28
N ARG A 34 15.89 -2.59 9.05
CA ARG A 34 17.24 -2.01 9.18
C ARG A 34 17.94 -1.87 7.83
N ALA A 35 17.69 -2.79 6.90
CA ALA A 35 18.29 -2.74 5.56
C ALA A 35 17.84 -1.53 4.73
N PRO A 36 16.52 -1.31 4.47
CA PRO A 36 16.08 -0.13 3.72
C PRO A 36 16.31 1.18 4.46
N ILE A 37 16.19 1.22 5.81
CA ILE A 37 16.47 2.43 6.60
C ILE A 37 17.94 2.85 6.44
N ALA A 38 18.87 1.91 6.62
CA ALA A 38 20.30 2.17 6.48
C ALA A 38 20.66 2.64 5.07
N TYR A 39 20.10 2.01 4.04
CA TYR A 39 20.32 2.42 2.66
C TYR A 39 19.78 3.82 2.37
N ALA A 40 18.59 4.16 2.87
CA ALA A 40 18.02 5.50 2.70
C ALA A 40 18.87 6.60 3.37
N LEU A 41 19.49 6.30 4.52
CA LEU A 41 20.36 7.25 5.24
C LEU A 41 21.76 7.40 4.63
N ALA A 42 22.31 6.32 4.06
CA ALA A 42 23.67 6.29 3.53
C ALA A 42 23.73 6.48 2.01
N TRP A 43 22.60 6.61 1.32
CA TRP A 43 22.56 6.65 -0.14
C TRP A 43 23.51 7.70 -0.73
N PRO A 44 24.29 7.37 -1.78
CA PRO A 44 24.30 6.11 -2.57
C PRO A 44 25.20 5.01 -1.99
N GLU A 45 25.83 5.26 -0.85
CA GLU A 45 26.77 4.34 -0.20
C GLU A 45 26.02 3.23 0.58
N ARG A 46 26.79 2.25 1.05
CA ARG A 46 26.28 1.21 1.95
C ARG A 46 26.99 1.32 3.29
N CYS A 47 26.24 1.09 4.37
CA CYS A 47 26.78 0.98 5.72
C CYS A 47 26.46 -0.40 6.33
N GLU A 48 27.22 -0.77 7.35
CA GLU A 48 26.94 -2.00 8.10
C GLU A 48 25.66 -1.88 8.92
N THR A 49 24.80 -2.89 8.84
CA THR A 49 23.48 -2.88 9.49
C THR A 49 23.31 -3.95 10.56
N GLY A 50 24.27 -4.88 10.66
CA GLY A 50 24.18 -6.05 11.55
C GLY A 50 23.06 -7.03 11.21
N ILE A 51 22.47 -6.95 10.00
CA ILE A 51 21.45 -7.91 9.55
C ILE A 51 22.08 -9.24 9.16
N GLY A 52 21.32 -10.33 9.35
CA GLY A 52 21.73 -11.65 8.88
C GLY A 52 21.83 -11.69 7.35
N LYS A 53 22.79 -12.47 6.83
CA LYS A 53 22.92 -12.71 5.39
C LYS A 53 21.76 -13.60 4.91
N LEU A 54 21.19 -13.26 3.76
CA LEU A 54 20.23 -14.12 3.08
C LEU A 54 20.91 -15.41 2.64
N ASP A 55 20.36 -16.55 3.05
CA ASP A 55 20.83 -17.88 2.65
C ASP A 55 19.80 -18.51 1.72
N LEU A 56 20.03 -18.40 0.42
CA LEU A 56 19.12 -18.91 -0.61
C LEU A 56 18.95 -20.43 -0.55
N THR A 57 19.95 -21.16 -0.04
CA THR A 57 19.86 -22.62 0.11
C THR A 57 18.85 -23.02 1.19
N LYS A 58 18.65 -22.16 2.20
CA LYS A 58 17.63 -22.34 3.25
C LYS A 58 16.26 -21.85 2.82
N VAL A 59 16.19 -20.81 1.99
CA VAL A 59 14.92 -20.33 1.43
C VAL A 59 14.33 -21.38 0.49
N ALA A 60 15.17 -22.00 -0.35
CA ALA A 60 14.89 -23.08 -1.28
C ALA A 60 13.84 -22.81 -2.38
N THR A 61 12.74 -22.12 -2.09
CA THR A 61 11.64 -21.88 -3.04
C THR A 61 11.10 -20.47 -2.91
N LEU A 62 10.90 -19.82 -4.06
CA LEU A 62 10.21 -18.55 -4.20
C LEU A 62 8.98 -18.79 -5.06
N THR A 63 7.80 -18.44 -4.56
CA THR A 63 6.54 -18.59 -5.30
C THR A 63 5.93 -17.24 -5.61
N PHE A 64 5.17 -17.20 -6.71
CA PHE A 64 4.51 -16.01 -7.22
C PHE A 64 3.11 -16.38 -7.68
N GLU A 65 2.14 -15.52 -7.38
CA GLU A 65 0.76 -15.66 -7.83
C GLU A 65 0.16 -14.29 -8.17
N GLU A 66 -0.82 -14.29 -9.07
CA GLU A 66 -1.59 -13.10 -9.40
C GLU A 66 -2.49 -12.71 -8.21
N PRO A 67 -2.66 -11.41 -7.91
CA PRO A 67 -3.54 -10.98 -6.84
C PRO A 67 -5.01 -11.22 -7.19
N ASP A 68 -5.77 -11.80 -6.25
CA ASP A 68 -7.22 -11.93 -6.37
C ASP A 68 -7.91 -10.60 -6.02
N MET A 69 -8.21 -9.81 -7.06
CA MET A 69 -8.86 -8.50 -6.94
C MET A 69 -10.32 -8.56 -6.49
N VAL A 70 -10.98 -9.73 -6.58
CA VAL A 70 -12.36 -9.91 -6.09
C VAL A 70 -12.33 -10.17 -4.60
N ARG A 71 -11.41 -11.03 -4.15
CA ARG A 71 -11.24 -11.36 -2.73
C ARG A 71 -10.59 -10.23 -1.94
N PHE A 72 -9.68 -9.45 -2.55
CA PHE A 72 -8.96 -8.34 -1.93
C PHE A 72 -9.22 -7.02 -2.67
N PRO A 73 -10.45 -6.47 -2.60
CA PRO A 73 -10.85 -5.29 -3.39
C PRO A 73 -10.08 -4.02 -3.03
N ALA A 74 -9.45 -3.95 -1.86
CA ALA A 74 -8.62 -2.80 -1.46
C ALA A 74 -7.51 -2.48 -2.48
N LEU A 75 -6.95 -3.50 -3.13
CA LEU A 75 -5.93 -3.28 -4.15
C LEU A 75 -6.50 -2.58 -5.39
N ARG A 76 -7.69 -2.98 -5.85
CA ARG A 76 -8.41 -2.28 -6.93
C ARG A 76 -8.69 -0.83 -6.55
N LEU A 77 -9.22 -0.58 -5.34
CA LEU A 77 -9.52 0.76 -4.86
C LEU A 77 -8.27 1.66 -4.83
N ALA A 78 -7.11 1.12 -4.45
CA ALA A 78 -5.85 1.85 -4.47
C ALA A 78 -5.44 2.24 -5.91
N PHE A 79 -5.60 1.35 -6.88
CA PHE A 79 -5.37 1.68 -8.30
C PHE A 79 -6.37 2.70 -8.83
N ASP A 80 -7.64 2.61 -8.44
CA ASP A 80 -8.67 3.57 -8.83
C ASP A 80 -8.35 4.96 -8.28
N ALA A 81 -7.96 5.06 -6.99
CA ALA A 81 -7.51 6.32 -6.39
C ALA A 81 -6.24 6.88 -7.06
N LEU A 82 -5.27 6.02 -7.37
CA LEU A 82 -4.03 6.42 -8.05
C LEU A 82 -4.33 6.95 -9.46
N LYS A 83 -5.24 6.31 -10.19
CA LYS A 83 -5.63 6.71 -11.55
C LYS A 83 -6.43 8.01 -11.53
N ALA A 84 -7.32 8.18 -10.56
CA ALA A 84 -8.08 9.41 -10.39
C ALA A 84 -7.19 10.58 -9.92
N GLY A 85 -6.16 10.30 -9.11
CA GLY A 85 -5.24 11.29 -8.59
C GLY A 85 -5.93 12.27 -7.63
N GLN A 86 -5.53 13.54 -7.66
CA GLN A 86 -6.20 14.59 -6.88
C GLN A 86 -6.23 14.25 -5.38
N THR A 87 -7.33 14.54 -4.70
CA THR A 87 -7.54 14.22 -3.29
C THR A 87 -7.98 12.78 -3.02
N TYR A 88 -8.19 11.94 -4.04
CA TYR A 88 -8.64 10.55 -3.84
C TYR A 88 -7.69 9.69 -2.98
N PRO A 89 -6.36 9.71 -3.16
CA PRO A 89 -5.46 8.94 -2.31
C PRO A 89 -5.53 9.33 -0.83
N ALA A 90 -5.68 10.64 -0.55
CA ALA A 90 -5.84 11.13 0.83
C ALA A 90 -7.15 10.65 1.45
N VAL A 91 -8.25 10.72 0.70
CA VAL A 91 -9.57 10.23 1.13
C VAL A 91 -9.58 8.71 1.34
N LEU A 92 -8.96 7.95 0.43
CA LEU A 92 -8.81 6.50 0.57
C LEU A 92 -8.07 6.17 1.87
N ASN A 93 -6.92 6.82 2.12
CA ASN A 93 -6.14 6.58 3.32
C ASN A 93 -6.93 6.92 4.60
N ALA A 94 -7.56 8.10 4.62
CA ALA A 94 -8.39 8.57 5.72
C ALA A 94 -9.53 7.59 6.06
N ALA A 95 -10.26 7.13 5.04
CA ALA A 95 -11.33 6.17 5.19
C ALA A 95 -10.82 4.82 5.71
N ASN A 96 -9.68 4.36 5.19
CA ASN A 96 -9.06 3.10 5.62
C ASN A 96 -8.65 3.16 7.09
N GLU A 97 -8.04 4.25 7.55
CA GLU A 97 -7.68 4.40 8.98
C GLU A 97 -8.89 4.34 9.90
N ILE A 98 -9.99 5.02 9.54
CA ILE A 98 -11.23 4.97 10.33
C ILE A 98 -11.85 3.58 10.33
N ALA A 99 -11.92 2.93 9.16
CA ALA A 99 -12.52 1.61 9.04
C ALA A 99 -11.69 0.52 9.75
N VAL A 100 -10.36 0.57 9.64
CA VAL A 100 -9.47 -0.34 10.36
C VAL A 100 -9.59 -0.12 11.87
N ALA A 101 -9.62 1.13 12.34
CA ALA A 101 -9.84 1.42 13.76
C ALA A 101 -11.19 0.86 14.26
N ALA A 102 -12.26 1.05 13.50
CA ALA A 102 -13.57 0.50 13.83
C ALA A 102 -13.59 -1.04 13.84
N PHE A 103 -12.86 -1.70 12.93
CA PHE A 103 -12.68 -3.15 12.94
C PHE A 103 -11.92 -3.63 14.18
N LEU A 104 -10.82 -2.95 14.55
CA LEU A 104 -10.04 -3.26 15.75
C LEU A 104 -10.87 -3.06 17.03
N ASP A 105 -11.73 -2.06 17.04
CA ASP A 105 -12.72 -1.80 18.09
C ASP A 105 -13.96 -2.71 18.03
N ARG A 106 -13.98 -3.69 17.10
CA ARG A 106 -15.06 -4.67 16.90
C ARG A 106 -16.43 -4.06 16.57
N LYS A 107 -16.47 -2.87 15.98
CA LYS A 107 -17.70 -2.18 15.54
C LYS A 107 -18.17 -2.64 14.16
N ILE A 108 -17.23 -3.04 13.30
CA ILE A 108 -17.50 -3.57 11.95
C ILE A 108 -16.75 -4.88 11.73
N GLY A 109 -17.16 -5.66 10.73
CA GLY A 109 -16.46 -6.86 10.28
C GLY A 109 -15.25 -6.56 9.41
N PHE A 110 -14.36 -7.54 9.23
CA PHE A 110 -13.15 -7.39 8.40
C PHE A 110 -13.48 -7.00 6.94
N THR A 111 -14.51 -7.61 6.35
CA THR A 111 -14.94 -7.34 4.98
C THR A 111 -15.57 -5.96 4.81
N ASP A 112 -16.02 -5.33 5.89
CA ASP A 112 -16.62 -4.00 5.85
C ASP A 112 -15.58 -2.90 5.63
N ILE A 113 -14.29 -3.17 5.91
CA ILE A 113 -13.20 -2.19 5.73
C ILE A 113 -13.17 -1.66 4.30
N ALA A 114 -13.04 -2.56 3.33
CA ALA A 114 -12.99 -2.18 1.92
C ALA A 114 -14.32 -1.57 1.45
N GLY A 115 -15.44 -2.05 1.97
CA GLY A 115 -16.76 -1.50 1.67
C GLY A 115 -16.95 -0.06 2.15
N THR A 116 -16.44 0.27 3.34
CA THR A 116 -16.45 1.65 3.84
C THR A 116 -15.55 2.54 3.00
N VAL A 117 -14.32 2.09 2.69
CA VAL A 117 -13.40 2.86 1.83
C VAL A 117 -14.01 3.17 0.47
N ASP A 118 -14.59 2.15 -0.19
CA ASP A 118 -15.24 2.31 -1.51
C ASP A 118 -16.39 3.33 -1.44
N LYS A 119 -17.31 3.18 -0.47
CA LYS A 119 -18.42 4.13 -0.28
C LYS A 119 -17.95 5.56 0.02
N THR A 120 -16.91 5.73 0.83
CA THR A 120 -16.34 7.05 1.13
C THR A 120 -15.76 7.68 -0.12
N MET A 121 -14.99 6.92 -0.92
CA MET A 121 -14.45 7.42 -2.19
C MET A 121 -15.55 7.76 -3.19
N GLN A 122 -16.59 6.94 -3.32
CA GLN A 122 -17.71 7.20 -4.24
C GLN A 122 -18.50 8.46 -3.87
N ALA A 123 -18.53 8.82 -2.59
CA ALA A 123 -19.19 10.05 -2.12
C ALA A 123 -18.33 11.31 -2.27
N HIS A 124 -17.07 11.17 -2.69
CA HIS A 124 -16.10 12.28 -2.73
C HIS A 124 -16.16 13.03 -4.05
N GLU A 125 -16.33 14.35 -3.97
CA GLU A 125 -16.12 15.24 -5.10
C GLU A 125 -14.66 15.71 -5.07
N ALA A 126 -13.81 15.14 -5.93
CA ALA A 126 -12.38 15.40 -5.91
C ALA A 126 -12.00 16.77 -6.48
N TRP A 127 -10.91 17.31 -5.95
CA TRP A 127 -10.26 18.54 -6.42
C TRP A 127 -8.75 18.36 -6.45
N THR A 128 -8.07 19.14 -7.29
CA THR A 128 -6.60 19.15 -7.34
C THR A 128 -6.07 20.06 -6.24
N PRO A 129 -5.41 19.52 -5.20
CA PRO A 129 -4.90 20.33 -4.10
C PRO A 129 -3.68 21.14 -4.54
N VAL A 130 -3.64 22.42 -4.16
CA VAL A 130 -2.52 23.34 -4.47
C VAL A 130 -1.59 23.51 -3.28
N GLU A 131 -2.11 23.36 -2.05
CA GLU A 131 -1.35 23.48 -0.81
C GLU A 131 -1.63 22.35 0.19
N LEU A 132 -0.80 22.27 1.23
CA LEU A 132 -0.89 21.22 2.25
C LEU A 132 -2.26 21.21 2.96
N GLU A 133 -2.84 22.38 3.24
CA GLU A 133 -4.12 22.46 3.97
C GLU A 133 -5.25 21.78 3.19
N GLU A 134 -5.21 21.79 1.86
CA GLU A 134 -6.21 21.10 1.04
C GLU A 134 -6.11 19.57 1.15
N TYR A 135 -4.91 19.02 1.32
CA TYR A 135 -4.74 17.60 1.64
C TYR A 135 -5.26 17.27 3.04
N ILE A 136 -5.03 18.16 4.01
CA ILE A 136 -5.56 18.01 5.38
C ILE A 136 -7.10 18.09 5.36
N GLN A 137 -7.68 18.96 4.54
CA GLN A 137 -9.12 19.07 4.35
C GLN A 137 -9.70 17.78 3.74
N ALA A 138 -9.05 17.22 2.73
CA ALA A 138 -9.45 15.94 2.14
C ALA A 138 -9.39 14.79 3.15
N ASP A 139 -8.32 14.72 3.97
CA ASP A 139 -8.22 13.75 5.05
C ASP A 139 -9.36 13.91 6.08
N ARG A 140 -9.60 15.13 6.57
CA ARG A 140 -10.70 15.43 7.52
C ARG A 140 -12.05 14.99 6.96
N TRP A 141 -12.35 15.39 5.71
CA TRP A 141 -13.58 15.02 5.02
C TRP A 141 -13.72 13.50 4.91
N GLY A 142 -12.65 12.79 4.49
CA GLY A 142 -12.64 11.35 4.35
C GLY A 142 -12.92 10.63 5.68
N ARG A 143 -12.33 11.14 6.78
CA ARG A 143 -12.58 10.60 8.12
C ARG A 143 -14.02 10.82 8.58
N GLU A 144 -14.57 12.02 8.38
CA GLU A 144 -15.95 12.35 8.74
C GLU A 144 -16.94 11.48 7.96
N LYS A 145 -16.77 11.39 6.65
CA LYS A 145 -17.63 10.56 5.79
C LYS A 145 -17.55 9.08 6.15
N ALA A 146 -16.36 8.55 6.43
CA ALA A 146 -16.21 7.15 6.83
C ALA A 146 -16.91 6.84 8.17
N ARG A 147 -16.87 7.76 9.14
CA ARG A 147 -17.62 7.60 10.40
C ARG A 147 -19.12 7.61 10.16
N GLU A 148 -19.63 8.52 9.33
CA GLU A 148 -21.05 8.56 8.96
C GLU A 148 -21.52 7.25 8.32
N ILE A 149 -20.69 6.64 7.46
CA ILE A 149 -21.02 5.38 6.78
C ILE A 149 -21.06 4.20 7.76
N ILE A 150 -20.18 4.20 8.77
CA ILE A 150 -20.09 3.13 9.77
C ILE A 150 -21.26 3.19 10.77
N GLY A 151 -21.68 4.40 11.16
CA GLY A 151 -22.68 4.62 12.22
C GLY A 151 -22.04 4.81 13.58
#